data_AF-A0A3N5GMC7-F1
#
_entry.id   AF-A0A3N5GMC7-F1
#
_cell.length_a   1.000
_cell.length_b   1.000
_cell.length_c   1.000
_cell.angle_alpha   90.00
_cell.angle_beta   90.00
_cell.angle_gamma   90.00
#
_symmetry.space_group_name_H-M   'P 1'
#
loop_
_entity.id
_entity.type
_entity.pdbx_description
1 polymer ?
#
loop_
_entity_poly.entity_id
_entity_poly.type
_entity_poly.pdbx_seq_one_letter_code
_entity_poly.pdbx_strand_id
1 'polypeptide(L)' 'MADQSFRLRPIMRQGTASSIAEAWVRYPSIEGARAGAKQMYHNDRVLRVMLVVDGPGSFVEWIER' A
#
# COMPACT_ATOMS: atom_id res chain seq x y z
N MET A 1 23.78 -0.19 -1.50
CA MET A 1 22.60 -0.82 -0.86
C MET A 1 21.39 -0.23 -1.56
N ALA A 2 20.57 -1.03 -2.24
CA ALA A 2 19.39 -0.49 -2.92
C ALA A 2 18.44 0.07 -1.86
N ASP A 3 18.01 1.33 -2.02
CA ASP A 3 17.01 1.96 -1.17
C ASP A 3 15.69 1.19 -1.33
N GLN A 4 15.39 0.32 -0.37
CA GLN A 4 14.24 -0.57 -0.43
C GLN A 4 13.00 0.26 -0.10
N SER A 5 12.35 0.80 -1.13
CA SER A 5 11.14 1.60 -0.95
C SER A 5 9.87 0.74 -0.97
N PHE A 6 8.94 1.06 -0.08
CA PHE A 6 7.66 0.38 0.04
C PHE A 6 6.55 1.24 -0.57
N ARG A 7 5.57 0.60 -1.22
CA ARG A 7 4.41 1.26 -1.83
C ARG A 7 3.12 0.56 -1.41
N LEU A 8 2.03 1.32 -1.38
CA LEU A 8 0.70 0.80 -1.08
C LEU A 8 -0.15 0.75 -2.34
N ARG A 9 -0.88 -0.34 -2.54
CA ARG A 9 -1.79 -0.54 -3.67
C ARG A 9 -3.16 -0.96 -3.14
N PRO A 10 -4.13 -0.03 -3.05
CA PRO A 10 -5.46 -0.35 -2.57
C PRO A 10 -6.28 -1.04 -3.66
N ILE A 11 -7.06 -2.04 -3.25
CA ILE A 11 -8.19 -2.59 -4.01
C ILE A 11 -9.42 -1.79 -3.59
N MET A 12 -10.09 -1.21 -4.57
CA MET A 12 -11.22 -0.32 -4.36
C MET A 12 -12.56 -1.05 -4.62
N ARG A 13 -13.57 -0.79 -3.80
CA ARG A 13 -14.98 -1.12 -4.06
C ARG A 13 -15.52 -0.28 -5.21
N GLN A 14 -15.14 0.99 -5.25
CA GLN A 14 -15.56 1.96 -6.27
C GLN A 14 -14.51 3.07 -6.42
N GLY A 15 -14.38 3.61 -7.64
CA GLY A 15 -13.35 4.60 -7.98
C GLY A 15 -11.98 3.97 -8.27
N THR A 16 -10.95 4.82 -8.40
CA THR A 16 -9.59 4.39 -8.78
C THR A 16 -8.61 4.55 -7.61
N ALA A 17 -7.60 3.68 -7.54
CA ALA A 17 -6.52 3.80 -6.56
C ALA A 17 -5.77 5.14 -6.66
N SER A 18 -5.70 5.73 -7.86
CA SER A 18 -5.08 7.04 -8.09
C SER A 18 -5.77 8.20 -7.38
N SER A 19 -7.01 8.01 -6.92
CA SER A 19 -7.77 9.01 -6.15
C SER A 19 -7.41 9.06 -4.66
N ILE A 20 -6.47 8.23 -4.20
CA ILE A 20 -6.00 8.15 -2.82
C ILE A 20 -4.54 8.64 -2.77
N ALA A 21 -4.26 9.63 -1.93
CA ALA A 21 -2.94 10.25 -1.84
C ALA A 21 -1.86 9.25 -1.39
N GLU A 22 -2.22 8.41 -0.42
CA GLU A 22 -1.36 7.38 0.16
C GLU A 22 -0.88 6.34 -0.86
N ALA A 23 -1.57 6.20 -2.01
CA ALA A 23 -1.19 5.27 -3.09
C ALA A 23 0.02 5.77 -3.91
N TRP A 24 0.38 7.04 -3.77
CA TRP A 24 1.53 7.67 -4.44
C TRP A 24 2.77 7.78 -3.55
N VAL A 25 2.62 7.51 -2.25
CA VAL A 25 3.70 7.64 -1.27
C VAL A 25 4.68 6.47 -1.42
N ARG A 26 5.98 6.79 -1.44
CA ARG A 26 7.06 5.84 -1.21
C ARG A 26 7.47 5.91 0.25
N TYR A 27 7.30 4.81 0.97
CA TYR A 27 7.67 4.70 2.37
C TYR A 27 9.08 4.14 2.49
N PRO A 28 9.93 4.69 3.38
CA PRO A 28 11.29 4.19 3.60
C PRO A 28 11.32 2.97 4.53
N SER A 29 10.20 2.62 5.16
CA SER A 29 10.10 1.47 6.08
C SER A 29 8.76 0.75 5.96
N ILE A 30 8.76 -0.53 6.35
CA ILE A 30 7.55 -1.36 6.39
C ILE A 30 6.56 -0.85 7.44
N GLU A 31 7.03 -0.32 8.56
CA GLU A 31 6.21 0.28 9.62
C GLU A 31 5.48 1.52 9.10
N GLY A 32 6.18 2.39 8.36
CA GLY A 32 5.59 3.57 7.72
C GLY A 32 4.50 3.18 6.73
N ALA A 33 4.76 2.18 5.88
CA ALA A 33 3.78 1.66 4.95
C ALA A 33 2.55 1.05 5.67
N ARG A 34 2.75 0.31 6.77
CA ARG A 34 1.63 -0.22 7.59
C ARG A 34 0.77 0.90 8.20
N ALA A 35 1.39 2.00 8.64
CA ALA A 35 0.65 3.16 9.14
C ALA A 35 -0.18 3.81 8.02
N GLY A 36 0.39 4.00 6.83
CA GLY A 36 -0.34 4.49 5.66
C GLY A 36 -1.49 3.57 5.23
N ALA A 37 -1.30 2.24 5.31
CA ALA A 37 -2.36 1.29 5.00
C ALA A 37 -3.54 1.40 5.98
N LYS A 38 -3.27 1.59 7.28
CA LYS A 38 -4.33 1.87 8.27
C LYS A 38 -5.09 3.16 7.92
N GLN A 39 -4.39 4.20 7.48
CA GLN A 39 -5.03 5.44 7.05
C GLN A 39 -5.96 5.22 5.83
N MET A 40 -5.51 4.45 4.83
CA MET A 40 -6.34 4.11 3.67
C MET A 40 -7.66 3.41 4.06
N TYR A 41 -7.66 2.57 5.09
CA TYR A 41 -8.88 1.87 5.54
C TYR A 41 -9.93 2.79 6.18
N HIS A 42 -9.61 4.05 6.50
CA HIS A 42 -10.64 5.04 6.86
C HIS A 42 -11.49 5.50 5.68
N ASN A 43 -11.07 5.22 4.44
CA ASN A 43 -11.88 5.42 3.26
C ASN A 43 -12.69 4.14 2.99
N ASP A 44 -14.00 4.20 3.21
CA ASP A 44 -14.91 3.04 3.10
C ASP A 44 -14.94 2.38 1.72
N ARG A 45 -14.38 3.04 0.71
CA ARG A 45 -14.24 2.50 -0.65
C ARG A 45 -13.04 1.58 -0.77
N VAL A 46 -12.13 1.52 0.20
CA VAL A 46 -10.99 0.61 0.20
C VAL A 46 -11.40 -0.74 0.76
N LEU A 47 -11.21 -1.81 -0.01
CA LEU A 47 -11.54 -3.19 0.38
C LEU A 47 -10.35 -3.91 0.99
N ARG A 48 -9.17 -3.76 0.37
CA ARG A 48 -7.91 -4.38 0.78
C ARG A 48 -6.76 -3.44 0.40
N VAL A 49 -5.63 -3.52 1.09
CA VAL A 49 -4.40 -2.78 0.75
C VAL A 49 -3.24 -3.76 0.64
N MET A 50 -2.60 -3.81 -0.53
CA MET A 50 -1.35 -4.53 -0.71
C MET A 50 -0.17 -3.63 -0.38
N LEU A 51 0.79 -4.17 0.37
CA LEU A 51 2.09 -3.55 0.58
C LEU A 51 3.09 -4.21 -0.38
N VAL A 52 3.72 -3.40 -1.22
CA VAL A 52 4.65 -3.85 -2.26
C VAL A 52 6.01 -3.27 -1.97
N VAL A 53 7.05 -4.06 -2.20
CA VAL A 53 8.43 -3.60 -2.12
C VAL A 53 8.99 -3.39 -3.52
N ASP A 54 9.61 -2.25 -3.77
CA ASP A 54 10.31 -1.99 -5.02
C ASP A 54 11.63 -2.78 -5.03
N GLY A 55 11.74 -3.73 -5.96
CA GLY A 55 12.92 -4.57 -6.16
C GLY A 55 12.70 -5.65 -7.22
N PRO A 56 13.77 -6.27 -7.75
CA PRO A 56 13.64 -7.42 -8.64
C PRO A 56 13.06 -8.61 -7.86
N GLY A 57 11.89 -9.12 -8.27
CA GLY A 57 11.23 -10.29 -7.66
C GLY A 57 10.18 -9.96 -6.58
N SER A 58 9.38 -8.91 -6.77
CA SER A 58 8.37 -8.46 -5.81
C SER A 58 7.40 -9.57 -5.36
N PHE A 59 7.47 -9.93 -4.08
CA PHE A 59 6.55 -10.82 -3.36
C PHE A 59 5.29 -10.05 -2.95
N VAL A 60 4.12 -10.69 -3.05
CA VAL A 60 2.83 -10.14 -2.61
C VAL A 60 2.24 -11.09 -1.58
N GLU A 61 2.15 -10.65 -0.33
CA GLU A 61 1.52 -11.40 0.76
C GLU A 61 0.12 -10.86 1.04
N TRP A 62 -0.85 -11.77 1.20
CA TRP A 62 -2.21 -11.42 1.58
C TRP A 62 -2.43 -11.75 3.05
N ILE A 63 -2.55 -10.70 3.87
CA ILE A 63 -2.95 -10.83 5.27
C ILE A 63 -4.46 -10.67 5.33
N GLU A 64 -5.15 -11.73 5.76
CA GLU A 64 -6.58 -11.73 6.01
C GLU A 64 -6.90 -11.42 7.48
N ARG A 65 -8.14 -10.98 7.74
CA ARG A 65 -8.58 -10.42 9.03
C ARG A 65 -8.68 -11.49 10.13
#